data_AF-A0A3P7E727-F1
#
_entry.id   AF-A0A3P7E727-F1
#
_cell.length_a   1.000
_cell.length_b   1.000
_cell.length_c   1.000
_cell.angle_alpha   90.00
_cell.angle_beta   90.00
_cell.angle_gamma   90.00
#
_symmetry.space_group_name_H-M   'P 1'
#
loop_
_entity.id
_entity.type
_entity.pdbx_description
1 polymer ?
#
loop_
_entity_poly.entity_id
_entity_poly.type
_entity_poly.pdbx_seq_one_letter_code
_entity_poly.pdbx_strand_id
1 'polypeptide(L)'
;MVSIAIITVLLNRNNYDEYRLAQESFECYALYHNYKWIVIDLSANDTLQRLCPHEDFMFARHCVTAEIMKEANDIQWFLFIDADMGVINPNHLIEEWIDNSVNIILYNRIFNHEVMAGSYLAKNTPYSQKFLRFWANYELQLRFPAFGSDNGAIHVS
;
A
#
# COMPACT_ATOMS: atom_id res chain seq x y z
N MET A 1 -11.91 -8.26 -17.67
CA MET A 1 -12.00 -8.09 -16.21
C MET A 1 -10.64 -7.64 -15.74
N VAL A 2 -10.56 -6.59 -14.94
CA VAL A 2 -9.27 -6.05 -14.49
C VAL A 2 -8.76 -6.93 -13.35
N SER A 3 -7.51 -7.36 -13.43
CA SER A 3 -6.89 -8.15 -12.34
C SER A 3 -6.41 -7.23 -11.23
N ILE A 4 -6.98 -7.38 -10.02
CA ILE A 4 -6.72 -6.51 -8.87
C ILE A 4 -6.23 -7.35 -7.69
N ALA A 5 -5.16 -6.88 -7.03
CA ALA A 5 -4.76 -7.35 -5.72
C ALA A 5 -4.96 -6.25 -4.67
N ILE A 6 -5.46 -6.63 -3.50
CA ILE A 6 -5.46 -5.78 -2.32
C ILE A 6 -4.29 -6.24 -1.45
N ILE A 7 -3.39 -5.31 -1.11
CA ILE A 7 -2.16 -5.60 -0.39
C ILE A 7 -2.07 -4.81 0.92
N THR A 8 -1.83 -5.53 2.01
CA THR A 8 -1.45 -4.97 3.31
C THR A 8 -0.03 -5.43 3.65
N VAL A 9 0.81 -4.50 4.09
CA VAL A 9 2.12 -4.82 4.67
C VAL A 9 2.02 -4.58 6.17
N LEU A 10 2.42 -5.58 6.96
CA LEU A 10 2.42 -5.55 8.42
C LEU A 10 3.86 -5.45 8.91
N LEU A 11 4.09 -4.71 10.00
CA LEU A 11 5.40 -4.71 10.65
C LEU A 11 5.69 -6.11 11.21
N ASN A 12 4.71 -6.71 11.88
CA ASN A 12 4.75 -8.08 12.38
C ASN A 12 3.34 -8.64 12.57
N ARG A 13 3.24 -9.94 12.85
CA ARG A 13 1.98 -10.65 13.10
C ARG A 13 1.06 -10.01 14.15
N ASN A 14 1.60 -9.34 15.18
CA ASN A 14 0.75 -8.73 16.21
C ASN A 14 -0.11 -7.60 15.63
N ASN A 15 0.32 -6.92 14.56
CA ASN A 15 -0.53 -5.93 13.89
C ASN A 15 -1.74 -6.57 13.21
N TYR A 16 -1.62 -7.81 12.71
CA TYR A 16 -2.79 -8.50 12.19
C TYR A 16 -3.82 -8.74 13.30
N ASP A 17 -3.36 -9.21 14.46
CA ASP A 17 -4.25 -9.50 15.59
C ASP A 17 -4.88 -8.23 16.17
N GLU A 18 -4.12 -7.14 16.26
CA GLU A 18 -4.59 -5.83 16.69
C GLU A 18 -5.69 -5.27 15.76
N TYR A 19 -5.48 -5.37 14.45
CA TYR A 19 -6.39 -4.85 13.43
C TYR A 19 -7.23 -5.94 12.76
N ARG A 20 -7.48 -7.06 13.46
CA ARG A 20 -8.10 -8.25 12.87
C ARG A 20 -9.44 -7.95 12.20
N LEU A 21 -10.31 -7.17 12.83
CA LEU A 21 -11.61 -6.83 12.27
C LEU A 21 -11.48 -6.06 10.94
N ALA A 22 -10.53 -5.14 10.87
CA ALA A 22 -10.23 -4.36 9.66
C ALA A 22 -9.69 -5.29 8.55
N GLN A 23 -8.73 -6.15 8.88
CA GLN A 23 -8.14 -7.11 7.94
C GLN A 23 -9.16 -8.14 7.40
N GLU A 24 -9.96 -8.74 8.29
CA GLU A 24 -11.00 -9.71 7.91
C GLU A 24 -12.09 -9.07 7.02
N SER A 25 -12.37 -7.78 7.19
CA SER A 25 -13.32 -7.06 6.33
C SER A 25 -12.83 -6.99 4.87
N PHE A 26 -11.53 -6.75 4.67
CA PHE A 26 -10.92 -6.73 3.33
C PHE A 26 -10.72 -8.14 2.78
N GLU A 27 -10.40 -9.13 3.61
CA GLU A 27 -10.35 -10.54 3.18
C GLU A 27 -11.71 -10.99 2.62
N CYS A 28 -12.80 -10.71 3.35
CA CYS A 28 -14.16 -11.05 2.90
C CYS A 28 -14.55 -10.30 1.62
N TYR A 29 -14.21 -9.02 1.53
CA TYR A 29 -14.47 -8.20 0.34
C TYR A 29 -13.70 -8.70 -0.88
N ALA A 30 -12.42 -9.03 -0.71
CA ALA A 30 -11.58 -9.60 -1.76
C ALA A 30 -12.14 -10.95 -2.24
N LEU A 31 -12.52 -11.83 -1.30
CA LEU A 31 -13.13 -13.12 -1.62
C LEU A 31 -14.45 -12.95 -2.39
N TYR A 32 -15.31 -12.03 -1.95
CA TYR A 32 -16.61 -11.80 -2.54
C TYR A 32 -16.52 -11.28 -3.99
N HIS A 33 -15.56 -10.40 -4.28
CA HIS A 33 -15.36 -9.80 -5.60
C HIS A 33 -14.25 -10.43 -6.44
N ASN A 34 -13.68 -11.54 -5.96
CA ASN A 34 -12.60 -12.27 -6.65
C ASN A 34 -11.34 -11.41 -6.90
N TYR A 35 -10.99 -10.57 -5.93
CA TYR A 35 -9.69 -9.90 -5.88
C TYR A 35 -8.66 -10.77 -5.16
N LYS A 36 -7.38 -10.60 -5.50
CA LYS A 36 -6.30 -11.29 -4.78
C LYS A 36 -6.03 -10.60 -3.45
N TRP A 37 -6.14 -11.32 -2.34
CA TRP A 37 -5.77 -10.83 -1.01
C TRP A 37 -4.31 -11.15 -0.70
N ILE A 38 -3.51 -10.13 -0.38
CA ILE A 38 -2.08 -10.27 -0.09
C ILE A 38 -1.77 -9.59 1.24
N VAL A 39 -1.33 -10.38 2.23
CA VAL A 39 -0.86 -9.87 3.52
C VAL A 39 0.59 -10.27 3.69
N ILE A 40 1.46 -9.29 3.91
CA ILE A 40 2.90 -9.51 4.10
C ILE A 40 3.28 -9.20 5.54
N ASP A 41 3.80 -10.19 6.27
CA ASP A 41 4.51 -9.96 7.54
C ASP A 41 5.98 -9.66 7.22
N LEU A 42 6.37 -8.38 7.36
CA LEU A 42 7.73 -7.94 7.04
C LEU A 42 8.75 -8.54 8.02
N SER A 43 8.43 -8.60 9.32
CA SER A 43 9.32 -9.18 10.34
C SER A 43 9.65 -10.66 10.11
N ALA A 44 8.78 -11.40 9.41
CA ALA A 44 8.96 -12.80 9.09
C ALA A 44 9.62 -13.04 7.71
N ASN A 45 9.94 -11.99 6.94
CA ASN A 45 10.46 -12.11 5.58
C ASN A 45 11.86 -11.49 5.42
N ASP A 46 12.90 -12.30 5.71
CA ASP A 46 14.31 -11.90 5.61
C ASP A 46 14.73 -11.37 4.24
N THR A 47 14.10 -11.83 3.17
CA THR A 47 14.40 -11.35 1.81
C THR A 47 13.88 -9.94 1.61
N LEU A 48 12.63 -9.68 2.00
CA LEU A 48 12.06 -8.33 1.92
C LEU A 48 12.75 -7.35 2.86
N GLN A 49 13.14 -7.78 4.07
CA GLN A 49 13.93 -6.93 4.98
C GLN A 49 15.27 -6.51 4.36
N ARG A 50 15.94 -7.40 3.63
CA ARG A 50 17.19 -7.07 2.92
C ARG A 50 16.96 -6.16 1.72
N LEU A 51 15.85 -6.34 0.99
CA LEU A 51 15.51 -5.53 -0.19
C LEU A 51 14.97 -4.14 0.16
N CYS A 52 14.32 -4.01 1.32
CA CYS A 52 13.69 -2.79 1.82
C CYS A 52 14.22 -2.45 3.22
N PRO A 53 15.49 -2.01 3.34
CA PRO A 53 16.19 -1.81 4.61
C PRO A 53 15.86 -0.45 5.27
N HIS A 54 14.67 0.09 5.03
CA HIS A 54 14.21 1.35 5.61
C HIS A 54 14.02 1.20 7.13
N GLU A 55 14.48 2.16 7.92
CA GLU A 55 14.38 2.10 9.39
C GLU A 55 12.94 2.38 9.85
N ASP A 56 12.28 3.32 9.18
CA ASP A 56 10.89 3.64 9.40
C ASP A 56 9.98 2.72 8.56
N PHE A 57 9.18 1.92 9.27
CA PHE A 57 8.20 1.01 8.68
C PHE A 57 7.23 1.69 7.71
N MET A 58 6.88 2.95 7.96
CA MET A 58 5.99 3.72 7.12
C MET A 58 6.57 3.95 5.72
N PHE A 59 7.90 4.02 5.59
CA PHE A 59 8.57 4.02 4.28
C PHE A 59 8.76 2.60 3.72
N ALA A 60 9.13 1.64 4.58
CA ALA A 60 9.41 0.26 4.19
C ALA A 60 8.25 -0.39 3.43
N ARG A 61 6.99 -0.13 3.86
CA ARG A 61 5.79 -0.69 3.23
C ARG A 61 5.66 -0.36 1.75
N HIS A 62 6.05 0.85 1.32
CA HIS A 62 6.01 1.23 -0.11
C HIS A 62 7.08 0.49 -0.92
N CYS A 63 8.26 0.27 -0.36
CA CYS A 63 9.28 -0.56 -0.99
C CYS A 63 8.80 -2.01 -1.14
N VAL A 64 8.23 -2.58 -0.07
CA VAL A 64 7.70 -3.95 -0.08
C VAL A 64 6.62 -4.10 -1.15
N THR A 65 5.66 -3.17 -1.21
CA THR A 65 4.63 -3.16 -2.26
C THR A 65 5.27 -3.15 -3.65
N ALA A 66 6.29 -2.33 -3.87
CA ALA A 66 7.01 -2.28 -5.15
C ALA A 66 7.75 -3.60 -5.50
N GLU A 67 8.27 -4.34 -4.51
CA GLU A 67 8.84 -5.67 -4.71
C GLU A 67 7.77 -6.69 -5.10
N ILE A 68 6.65 -6.73 -4.37
CA ILE A 68 5.55 -7.66 -4.67
C ILE A 68 4.95 -7.39 -6.06
N MET A 69 4.81 -6.11 -6.44
CA MET A 69 4.34 -5.71 -7.77
C MET A 69 5.23 -6.27 -8.89
N LYS A 70 6.55 -6.32 -8.69
CA LYS A 70 7.50 -6.82 -9.70
C LYS A 70 7.33 -8.31 -9.99
N GLU A 71 7.03 -9.10 -8.96
CA GLU A 71 6.88 -10.55 -9.08
C GLU A 71 5.49 -10.95 -9.63
N ALA A 72 4.48 -10.09 -9.47
CA ALA A 72 3.09 -10.37 -9.78
C ALA A 72 2.65 -9.86 -11.17
N ASN A 73 3.22 -10.45 -12.23
CA ASN A 73 2.93 -10.05 -13.63
C ASN A 73 1.48 -10.29 -14.09
N ASP A 74 0.72 -11.11 -13.36
CA ASP A 74 -0.70 -11.41 -13.59
C ASP A 74 -1.66 -10.37 -12.99
N ILE A 75 -1.15 -9.45 -12.16
CA ILE A 75 -1.94 -8.40 -11.50
C ILE A 75 -1.75 -7.07 -12.23
N GLN A 76 -2.86 -6.42 -12.60
CA GLN A 76 -2.86 -5.14 -13.31
C GLN A 76 -2.89 -3.94 -12.36
N TRP A 77 -3.56 -4.06 -11.22
CA TRP A 77 -3.69 -2.99 -10.23
C TRP A 77 -3.53 -3.53 -8.82
N PHE A 78 -2.85 -2.75 -7.98
CA PHE A 78 -2.72 -2.99 -6.55
C PHE A 78 -3.46 -1.90 -5.80
N LEU A 79 -4.38 -2.28 -4.92
CA LEU A 79 -4.88 -1.43 -3.86
C LEU A 79 -4.02 -1.68 -2.62
N PHE A 80 -3.12 -0.76 -2.32
CA PHE A 80 -2.41 -0.77 -1.05
C PHE A 80 -3.32 -0.19 0.04
N ILE A 81 -3.35 -0.82 1.21
CA ILE A 81 -4.09 -0.34 2.39
C ILE A 81 -3.27 -0.53 3.66
N ASP A 82 -3.51 0.35 4.63
CA ASP A 82 -3.02 0.20 5.99
C ASP A 82 -3.74 -0.91 6.74
N ALA A 83 -3.06 -1.44 7.75
CA ALA A 83 -3.59 -2.55 8.55
C ALA A 83 -4.88 -2.17 9.29
N ASP A 84 -5.03 -0.91 9.68
CA ASP A 84 -6.15 -0.36 10.43
C ASP A 84 -7.34 0.09 9.56
N MET A 85 -7.26 -0.11 8.24
CA MET A 85 -8.33 0.23 7.30
C MET A 85 -9.31 -0.94 7.10
N GLY A 86 -10.60 -0.65 7.06
CA GLY A 86 -11.65 -1.64 6.82
C GLY A 86 -12.69 -1.22 5.77
N VAL A 87 -13.41 -2.19 5.23
CA VAL A 87 -14.47 -1.99 4.24
C VAL A 87 -15.77 -1.56 4.92
N ILE A 88 -16.29 -0.39 4.53
CA ILE A 88 -17.57 0.13 5.05
C ILE A 88 -18.76 -0.26 4.16
N ASN A 89 -18.61 -0.19 2.84
CA ASN A 89 -19.66 -0.55 1.90
C ASN A 89 -19.14 -1.58 0.88
N PRO A 90 -19.44 -2.87 1.05
CA PRO A 90 -18.92 -3.93 0.19
C PRO A 90 -19.61 -3.98 -1.18
N ASN A 91 -20.62 -3.15 -1.45
CA ASN A 91 -21.34 -3.17 -2.73
C ASN A 91 -20.66 -2.32 -3.83
N HIS A 92 -19.70 -1.47 -3.47
CA HIS A 92 -18.89 -0.75 -4.46
C HIS A 92 -17.70 -1.60 -4.88
N LEU A 93 -17.33 -1.53 -6.15
CA LEU A 93 -16.20 -2.23 -6.75
C LEU A 93 -14.96 -1.33 -6.81
N ILE A 94 -13.77 -1.90 -6.63
CA ILE A 94 -12.50 -1.16 -6.75
C ILE A 94 -12.39 -0.49 -8.14
N GLU A 95 -12.90 -1.15 -9.17
CA GLU A 95 -12.93 -0.69 -10.55
C GLU A 95 -13.60 0.68 -10.73
N GLU A 96 -14.54 1.05 -9.85
CA GLU A 96 -15.20 2.37 -9.90
C GLU A 96 -14.22 3.54 -9.73
N TRP A 97 -13.08 3.30 -9.08
CA TRP A 97 -12.04 4.31 -8.82
C TRP A 97 -10.82 4.18 -9.72
N ILE A 98 -10.80 3.23 -10.65
CA ILE A 98 -9.67 3.04 -11.57
C ILE A 98 -9.74 4.03 -12.74
N ASP A 99 -8.66 4.77 -12.94
CA ASP A 99 -8.39 5.55 -14.15
C ASP A 99 -7.19 4.95 -14.90
N ASN A 100 -7.47 4.39 -16.09
CA ASN A 100 -6.45 3.73 -16.91
C ASN A 100 -5.43 4.69 -17.55
N SER A 101 -5.69 6.00 -17.52
CA SER A 101 -4.80 7.04 -18.06
C SER A 101 -3.64 7.40 -17.12
N VAL A 102 -3.74 7.01 -15.84
CA VAL A 102 -2.72 7.29 -14.83
C VAL A 102 -2.06 6.00 -14.32
N ASN A 103 -0.92 6.17 -13.62
CA ASN A 103 -0.18 5.06 -13.02
C ASN A 103 -0.49 4.89 -11.53
N ILE A 104 -0.77 5.99 -10.82
CA ILE A 104 -1.02 6.00 -9.39
C ILE A 104 -2.20 6.93 -9.13
N ILE A 105 -3.10 6.51 -8.24
CA ILE A 105 -4.25 7.28 -7.79
C ILE A 105 -4.11 7.44 -6.28
N LEU A 106 -3.99 8.70 -5.88
CA LEU A 106 -3.93 9.16 -4.51
C LEU A 106 -5.20 9.96 -4.21
N TYR A 107 -5.49 10.17 -2.94
CA TYR A 107 -6.66 10.94 -2.53
C TYR A 107 -6.36 11.80 -1.29
N ASN A 108 -7.17 12.85 -1.13
CA ASN A 108 -7.09 13.73 0.02
C ASN A 108 -7.96 13.19 1.16
N ARG A 109 -7.43 13.24 2.39
CA ARG A 109 -8.21 12.99 3.61
C ARG A 109 -9.29 14.07 3.75
N ILE A 110 -10.46 13.68 4.24
CA ILE A 110 -11.61 14.59 4.41
C ILE A 110 -11.34 15.69 5.45
N PHE A 111 -10.60 15.37 6.52
CA PHE A 111 -10.49 16.27 7.69
C PHE A 111 -9.35 17.31 7.61
N ASN A 112 -8.31 17.07 6.82
CA ASN A 112 -7.16 18.00 6.70
C ASN A 112 -6.69 18.24 5.26
N HIS A 113 -7.37 17.69 4.25
CA HIS A 113 -7.03 17.80 2.82
C HIS A 113 -5.63 17.32 2.43
N GLU A 114 -4.96 16.58 3.33
CA GLU A 114 -3.67 15.99 3.09
C GLU A 114 -3.82 14.76 2.18
N VAL A 115 -2.91 14.61 1.23
CA VAL A 115 -2.72 13.35 0.49
C VAL A 115 -2.39 12.24 1.49
N MET A 116 -3.25 11.23 1.55
CA MET A 116 -3.10 10.07 2.43
C MET A 116 -2.05 9.09 1.88
N ALA A 117 -1.10 8.64 2.69
CA ALA A 117 -0.17 7.57 2.32
C ALA A 117 -0.66 6.16 2.68
N GLY A 118 -1.66 6.08 3.58
CA GLY A 118 -2.19 4.82 4.09
C GLY A 118 -3.02 4.00 3.10
N SER A 119 -3.44 4.56 1.97
CA SER A 119 -3.90 3.74 0.85
C SER A 119 -3.76 4.44 -0.48
N TYR A 120 -3.62 3.66 -1.55
CA TYR A 120 -3.55 4.15 -2.93
C TYR A 120 -3.81 3.01 -3.91
N LEU A 121 -4.25 3.38 -5.12
CA LEU A 121 -4.26 2.47 -6.27
C LEU A 121 -2.99 2.67 -7.08
N ALA A 122 -2.24 1.60 -7.31
CA ALA A 122 -1.06 1.59 -8.17
C ALA A 122 -1.26 0.61 -9.32
N LYS A 123 -1.23 1.13 -10.55
CA LYS A 123 -1.17 0.31 -11.77
C LYS A 123 0.15 -0.43 -11.76
N ASN A 124 0.16 -1.72 -12.08
CA ASN A 124 1.38 -2.50 -12.10
C ASN A 124 2.22 -2.18 -13.34
N THR A 125 2.97 -1.09 -13.25
CA THR A 125 3.88 -0.63 -14.30
C THR A 125 5.27 -0.37 -13.72
N PRO A 126 6.31 -0.38 -14.57
CA PRO A 126 7.64 0.04 -14.14
C PRO A 126 7.67 1.47 -13.57
N TYR A 127 6.73 2.34 -13.98
CA TYR A 127 6.63 3.70 -13.42
C TYR A 127 6.19 3.64 -11.96
N SER A 128 5.07 2.97 -11.65
CA SER A 128 4.54 2.89 -10.29
C SER A 128 5.53 2.22 -9.35
N GLN A 129 6.16 1.13 -9.78
CA GLN A 129 7.19 0.44 -9.00
C GLN A 129 8.39 1.36 -8.69
N LYS A 130 8.82 2.19 -9.64
CA LYS A 130 9.90 3.17 -9.42
C LYS A 130 9.46 4.29 -8.49
N PHE A 131 8.23 4.80 -8.65
CA PHE A 131 7.68 5.83 -7.77
C PHE A 131 7.62 5.35 -6.32
N LEU A 132 7.07 4.17 -6.06
CA LEU A 132 6.97 3.64 -4.69
C LEU A 132 8.34 3.40 -4.04
N ARG A 133 9.33 2.94 -4.83
CA ARG A 133 10.71 2.85 -4.35
C ARG A 133 11.35 4.20 -4.08
N PHE A 134 11.11 5.17 -4.96
CA PHE A 134 11.61 6.53 -4.76
C PHE A 134 11.04 7.13 -3.48
N TRP A 135 9.73 6.99 -3.29
CA TRP A 135 9.04 7.47 -2.10
C TRP A 135 9.56 6.79 -0.83
N ALA A 136 9.73 5.47 -0.83
CA ALA A 136 10.37 4.73 0.27
C ALA A 136 11.78 5.28 0.57
N ASN A 137 12.61 5.46 -0.47
CA ASN A 137 13.98 5.95 -0.33
C ASN A 137 14.07 7.44 0.06
N TYR A 138 12.96 8.17 0.03
CA TYR A 138 12.93 9.56 0.46
C TYR A 138 13.18 9.72 1.97
N GLU A 139 13.04 8.64 2.74
CA GLU A 139 13.49 8.53 4.14
C GLU A 139 14.91 9.09 4.32
N LEU A 140 15.85 8.72 3.43
CA LEU A 140 17.26 9.13 3.51
C LEU A 140 17.48 10.61 3.19
N GLN A 141 16.49 11.28 2.59
CA GLN A 141 16.57 12.69 2.19
C GLN A 141 15.90 13.62 3.20
N LEU A 142 15.08 13.08 4.10
CA LEU A 142 14.42 13.87 5.13
C LEU A 142 15.43 14.38 6.15
N ARG A 143 15.74 15.68 6.06
CA ARG A 143 16.66 16.37 6.99
C ARG A 143 16.11 16.46 8.42
N PHE A 144 14.81 16.22 8.60
CA PHE A 144 14.16 16.27 9.90
C PHE A 144 13.07 15.17 9.97
N PRO A 145 13.12 14.28 10.99
CA PRO A 145 12.08 13.27 11.22
C PRO A 145 10.67 13.85 11.45
N ALA A 146 10.57 15.14 11.75
CA ALA A 146 9.37 15.78 12.29
C ALA A 146 8.24 16.05 11.26
N PHE A 147 8.37 15.63 9.99
CA PHE A 147 7.38 15.95 8.95
C PHE A 147 6.24 14.93 8.81
N GLY A 148 6.15 13.93 9.69
CA GLY A 148 5.09 12.91 9.58
C GLY A 148 5.44 11.78 8.60
N SER A 149 6.71 11.38 8.58
CA SER A 149 7.23 10.23 7.82
C SER A 149 6.90 10.28 6.32
N ASP A 150 6.45 9.16 5.75
CA ASP A 150 6.05 8.96 4.37
C ASP A 150 4.90 9.89 3.94
N ASN A 151 3.94 10.10 4.84
CA ASN A 151 2.81 11.01 4.68
C ASN A 151 3.33 12.43 4.51
N GLY A 152 4.34 12.85 5.28
CA GLY A 152 5.04 14.11 5.07
C GLY A 152 5.83 14.16 3.77
N ALA A 153 6.58 13.10 3.47
CA ALA A 153 7.45 13.02 2.30
C ALA A 153 6.70 13.24 0.99
N ILE A 154 5.46 12.74 0.86
CA ILE A 154 4.69 12.91 -0.38
C ILE A 154 4.30 14.38 -0.66
N HIS A 155 4.34 15.26 0.35
CA HIS A 155 4.07 16.69 0.19
C HIS A 155 5.29 17.53 -0.15
N VAL A 156 6.49 16.97 -0.01
CA VAL A 156 7.77 17.69 -0.16
C VAL A 156 8.71 17.07 -1.19
N SER A 157 8.22 16.08 -1.95
CA SER A 157 8.99 15.32 -2.95
C SER A 157 8.80 15.80 -4.38
#